data_AF-A0AAD8CC83-F1
#
_entry.id   AF-A0AAD8CC83-F1
#
_cell.length_a   1.000
_cell.length_b   1.000
_cell.length_c   1.000
_cell.angle_alpha   90.00
_cell.angle_beta   90.00
_cell.angle_gamma   90.00
#
_symmetry.space_group_name_H-M   'P 1'
#
loop_
_entity.id
_entity.type
_entity.pdbx_description
1 polymer ?
#
loop_
_entity_poly.entity_id
_entity_poly.type
_entity_poly.pdbx_seq_one_letter_code
_entity_poly.pdbx_strand_id
1 'polypeptide(L)'
;MMGRRFCWRHPKFKECLMKLMKIFVLFIILVLIFVPIRNVIFQFFLPGMWLEHSTLFIIKVVLDNQQFPVADTSLGQSPIKLQVNFDDIKTKFTPQYKTYAAFYERLLLLQEVSKTDPYAQTRLAELINFKPLMSEYDRAVALFTVDTFVKACEAANLTYFLISGSVLGAVRHHGIIPWDDDIDIIMNSSDWHKIRNVLGNIEGFELFAPSRVQWKFFMSSLPPGNRPFKWPNIDLFFFNEDETHIWAQTWGAKSSLCSKKSDIFPLRRRKFEMFYLPVPKASKSLAEAEFGEFSSACKTANYVHKTNVAYSASSTIDLKCQQLHEVFPFVFQEKGQQGTVLEVRKLAGKSLDNFTLPDDV
;
A
#
# COMPACT_ATOMS: atom_id res chain seq x y z
N MET A 1 60.07 -4.89 -23.11
CA MET A 1 58.76 -4.93 -22.44
C MET A 1 57.67 -5.18 -23.49
N MET A 2 57.30 -6.44 -23.73
CA MET A 2 56.20 -6.78 -24.63
C MET A 2 54.87 -6.71 -23.88
N GLY A 3 54.07 -5.68 -24.16
CA GLY A 3 52.69 -5.59 -23.70
C GLY A 3 51.81 -6.61 -24.43
N ARG A 4 51.29 -7.60 -23.71
CA ARG A 4 50.25 -8.50 -24.22
C ARG A 4 48.95 -7.71 -24.39
N ARG A 5 48.64 -7.30 -25.63
CA ARG A 5 47.30 -6.86 -26.00
C ARG A 5 46.36 -8.07 -25.94
N PHE A 6 45.41 -8.07 -24.99
CA PHE A 6 44.33 -9.06 -24.95
C PHE A 6 43.56 -9.01 -26.27
N CYS A 7 43.63 -10.09 -27.05
CA CYS A 7 43.09 -10.15 -28.40
C CYS A 7 41.61 -10.59 -28.37
N TRP A 8 40.70 -9.65 -28.12
CA TRP A 8 39.23 -9.85 -28.15
C TRP A 8 38.64 -10.12 -29.56
N ARG A 9 39.49 -10.32 -30.58
CA ARG A 9 39.09 -10.44 -31.99
C ARG A 9 39.26 -11.84 -32.59
N HIS A 10 39.62 -12.85 -31.80
CA HIS A 10 39.82 -14.20 -32.33
C HIS A 10 38.46 -14.87 -32.65
N PRO A 11 38.24 -15.41 -33.87
CA PRO A 11 36.96 -16.01 -34.29
C PRO A 11 36.45 -17.11 -33.34
N LYS A 12 37.38 -17.93 -32.83
CA LYS A 12 37.09 -18.98 -31.84
C LYS A 12 36.54 -18.45 -30.50
N PHE A 13 36.92 -17.24 -30.09
CA PHE A 13 36.40 -16.62 -28.87
C PHE A 13 34.95 -16.17 -29.05
N LYS A 14 34.63 -15.55 -30.20
CA LYS A 14 33.24 -15.21 -30.56
C LYS A 14 32.35 -16.46 -30.68
N GLU A 15 32.86 -17.53 -31.28
CA GLU A 15 32.12 -18.80 -31.39
C GLU A 15 31.87 -19.46 -30.04
N CYS A 16 32.88 -19.46 -29.14
CA CYS A 16 32.75 -19.94 -27.77
C CYS A 16 31.71 -19.10 -26.98
N LEU A 17 31.79 -17.77 -27.08
CA LEU A 17 30.84 -16.85 -26.45
C LEU A 17 29.42 -17.08 -26.96
N MET A 18 29.23 -17.27 -28.27
CA MET A 18 27.91 -17.58 -28.84
C MET A 18 27.38 -18.94 -28.37
N LYS A 19 28.23 -19.97 -28.23
CA LYS A 19 27.82 -21.28 -27.67
C LYS A 19 27.41 -21.14 -26.20
N LEU A 20 28.19 -20.41 -25.40
CA LEU A 20 27.86 -20.13 -24.00
C LEU A 20 26.55 -19.35 -23.87
N MET A 21 26.31 -18.35 -24.73
CA MET A 21 25.04 -17.62 -24.77
C MET A 21 23.87 -18.54 -25.11
N LYS A 22 24.02 -19.45 -26.09
CA LYS A 22 22.96 -20.42 -26.43
C LYS A 22 22.65 -21.38 -25.28
N ILE A 23 23.68 -21.90 -24.60
CA ILE A 23 23.52 -22.75 -23.42
C ILE A 23 22.80 -21.98 -22.30
N PHE A 24 23.19 -20.73 -22.07
CA PHE A 24 22.56 -19.87 -21.07
C PHE A 24 21.09 -19.58 -21.40
N VAL A 25 20.77 -19.29 -22.66
CA VAL A 25 19.37 -19.10 -23.10
C VAL A 25 18.56 -20.39 -22.93
N LEU A 26 19.10 -21.54 -23.31
CA LEU A 26 18.43 -22.84 -23.12
C LEU A 26 18.21 -23.14 -21.63
N PHE A 27 19.18 -22.81 -20.78
CA PHE A 27 19.05 -22.93 -19.33
C PHE A 27 17.94 -22.03 -18.78
N ILE A 28 17.88 -20.75 -19.20
CA ILE A 28 16.80 -19.84 -18.82
C ILE A 28 15.44 -20.40 -19.25
N ILE A 29 15.33 -20.90 -20.49
CA ILE A 29 14.09 -21.49 -21.00
C ILE A 29 13.68 -22.71 -20.16
N LEU A 30 14.62 -23.58 -19.82
CA LEU A 30 14.36 -24.75 -18.97
C LEU A 30 13.85 -24.34 -17.58
N VAL A 31 14.50 -23.35 -16.95
CA VAL A 31 14.09 -22.78 -15.67
C VAL A 31 12.68 -22.20 -15.77
N LEU A 32 12.38 -21.45 -16.83
CA LEU A 32 11.07 -20.83 -17.03
C LEU A 32 9.96 -21.86 -17.30
N ILE A 33 10.25 -22.98 -17.96
CA ILE A 33 9.25 -24.03 -18.24
C ILE A 33 8.96 -24.87 -17.00
N PHE A 34 9.99 -25.23 -16.23
CA PHE A 34 9.83 -26.12 -15.10
C PHE A 34 9.53 -25.35 -13.81
N VAL A 35 8.23 -25.12 -13.54
CA VAL A 35 7.72 -24.31 -12.42
C VAL A 35 8.37 -24.61 -11.06
N PRO A 36 8.63 -25.87 -10.65
CA PRO A 36 9.33 -26.11 -9.38
C PRO A 36 10.75 -25.53 -9.35
N ILE A 37 11.53 -25.68 -10.42
CA ILE A 37 12.89 -25.10 -10.53
C ILE A 37 12.79 -23.58 -10.62
N ARG A 38 11.85 -23.06 -11.41
CA ARG A 38 11.54 -21.62 -11.48
C ARG A 38 11.33 -21.04 -10.08
N ASN A 39 10.46 -21.66 -9.29
CA ASN A 39 10.10 -21.16 -7.97
C ASN A 39 11.28 -21.25 -7.01
N VAL A 40 12.06 -22.32 -7.04
CA VAL A 40 13.29 -22.44 -6.24
C VAL A 40 14.29 -21.33 -6.56
N ILE A 41 14.44 -20.96 -7.85
CA ILE A 41 15.39 -19.94 -8.29
C ILE A 41 14.85 -18.52 -8.05
N PHE A 42 13.57 -18.28 -8.37
CA PHE A 42 12.98 -16.94 -8.38
C PHE A 42 12.25 -16.55 -7.09
N GLN A 43 12.09 -17.43 -6.10
CA GLN A 43 11.56 -17.05 -4.78
C GLN A 43 12.35 -15.93 -4.09
N PHE A 44 13.62 -15.72 -4.46
CA PHE A 44 14.47 -14.64 -3.93
C PHE A 44 14.31 -13.31 -4.68
N PHE A 45 13.62 -13.31 -5.82
CA PHE A 45 13.52 -12.15 -6.73
C PHE A 45 12.08 -11.75 -7.03
N LEU A 46 11.12 -12.68 -6.95
CA LEU A 46 9.72 -12.45 -7.21
C LEU A 46 8.94 -12.45 -5.89
N PRO A 47 7.88 -11.62 -5.79
CA PRO A 47 6.94 -11.70 -4.67
C PRO A 47 6.38 -13.12 -4.53
N GLY A 48 6.19 -13.58 -3.29
CA GLY A 48 5.67 -14.93 -3.02
C GLY A 48 4.36 -15.21 -3.75
N MET A 49 3.46 -14.22 -3.79
CA MET A 49 2.16 -14.31 -4.48
C MET A 49 2.28 -14.53 -6.00
N TRP A 50 3.45 -14.30 -6.61
CA TRP A 50 3.68 -14.53 -8.03
C TRP A 50 4.04 -15.99 -8.33
N LEU A 51 4.59 -16.71 -7.35
CA LEU A 51 5.17 -18.04 -7.53
C LEU A 51 4.11 -19.11 -7.86
N GLU A 52 2.85 -18.86 -7.54
CA GLU A 52 1.74 -19.76 -7.84
C GLU A 52 1.25 -19.66 -9.29
N HIS A 53 1.62 -18.60 -10.01
CA HIS A 53 1.15 -18.36 -11.37
C HIS A 53 1.99 -19.07 -12.43
N SER A 54 1.42 -19.24 -13.63
CA SER A 54 2.17 -19.77 -14.78
C SER A 54 3.28 -18.80 -15.22
N THR A 55 4.34 -19.32 -15.83
CA THR A 55 5.47 -18.48 -16.25
C THR A 55 5.07 -17.47 -17.32
N LEU A 56 4.18 -17.87 -18.23
CA LEU A 56 3.64 -16.98 -19.25
C LEU A 56 2.85 -15.82 -18.63
N PHE A 57 2.07 -16.11 -17.57
CA PHE A 57 1.36 -15.07 -16.85
C PHE A 57 2.32 -14.13 -16.13
N ILE A 58 3.35 -14.63 -15.45
CA ILE A 58 4.38 -13.79 -14.83
C ILE A 58 5.04 -12.87 -15.87
N ILE A 59 5.43 -13.40 -17.03
CA ILE A 59 6.01 -12.60 -18.12
C ILE A 59 5.03 -11.51 -18.58
N LYS A 60 3.75 -11.87 -18.76
CA LYS A 60 2.68 -10.90 -19.08
C LYS A 60 2.64 -9.78 -18.05
N VAL A 61 2.58 -10.11 -16.75
CA VAL A 61 2.52 -9.12 -15.66
C VAL A 61 3.79 -8.26 -15.64
N VAL A 62 4.98 -8.82 -15.83
CA VAL A 62 6.24 -8.04 -15.88
C VAL A 62 6.22 -7.02 -17.00
N LEU A 63 5.74 -7.40 -18.18
CA LEU A 63 5.75 -6.56 -19.38
C LEU A 63 4.62 -5.54 -19.41
N ASP A 64 3.48 -5.84 -18.80
CA ASP A 64 2.32 -4.95 -18.75
C ASP A 64 2.50 -3.88 -17.67
N ASN A 65 3.05 -2.72 -18.06
CA ASN A 65 3.35 -1.60 -17.16
C ASN A 65 2.49 -0.40 -17.52
N GLN A 66 2.16 0.39 -16.50
CA GLN A 66 1.44 1.65 -16.67
C GLN A 66 2.18 2.58 -17.65
N GLN A 67 1.47 3.00 -18.70
CA GLN A 67 1.94 4.02 -19.62
C GLN A 67 0.75 4.80 -20.19
N PHE A 68 0.31 5.83 -19.48
CA PHE A 68 -0.79 6.67 -19.93
C PHE A 68 -0.28 7.84 -20.78
N PRO A 69 -0.91 8.18 -21.92
CA PRO A 69 -0.51 9.29 -22.79
C PRO A 69 -0.96 10.66 -22.22
N VAL A 70 -0.60 10.92 -20.97
CA VAL A 70 -1.06 12.11 -20.21
C VAL A 70 -0.61 13.41 -20.84
N ALA A 71 0.63 13.44 -21.38
CA ALA A 71 1.19 14.64 -22.01
C ALA A 71 0.49 14.99 -23.33
N ASP A 72 0.02 13.98 -24.06
CA ASP A 72 -0.64 14.14 -25.36
C ASP A 72 -2.16 14.35 -25.22
N THR A 73 -2.70 14.15 -24.02
CA THR A 73 -4.13 14.26 -23.75
C THR A 73 -4.37 15.46 -22.85
N SER A 74 -5.13 16.46 -23.32
CA SER A 74 -5.52 17.59 -22.47
C SER A 74 -6.46 17.13 -21.35
N LEU A 75 -6.42 17.83 -20.22
CA LEU A 75 -7.42 17.63 -19.18
C LEU A 75 -8.78 18.07 -19.72
N GLY A 76 -9.74 17.13 -19.79
CA GLY A 76 -11.10 17.42 -20.20
C GLY A 76 -11.92 18.11 -19.10
N GLN A 77 -13.20 18.34 -19.37
CA GLN A 77 -14.14 18.78 -18.33
C GLN A 77 -14.57 17.59 -17.47
N SER A 78 -14.74 17.81 -16.17
CA SER A 78 -15.40 16.82 -15.32
C SER A 78 -16.88 16.71 -15.67
N PRO A 79 -17.43 15.48 -15.78
CA PRO A 79 -18.88 15.29 -15.90
C PRO A 79 -19.62 15.57 -14.59
N ILE A 80 -18.90 15.71 -13.47
CA ILE A 80 -19.47 15.96 -12.15
C ILE A 80 -19.07 17.33 -11.61
N LYS A 81 -19.99 17.98 -10.90
CA LYS A 81 -19.70 19.14 -10.05
C LYS A 81 -19.87 18.72 -8.60
N LEU A 82 -18.76 18.59 -7.90
CA LEU A 82 -18.75 18.27 -6.47
C LEU A 82 -18.64 19.55 -5.67
N GLN A 83 -19.57 19.78 -4.74
CA GLN A 83 -19.43 20.84 -3.75
C GLN A 83 -18.54 20.34 -2.62
N VAL A 84 -17.49 21.10 -2.31
CA VAL A 84 -16.52 20.79 -1.27
C VAL A 84 -16.63 21.83 -0.16
N ASN A 85 -16.88 21.38 1.07
CA ASN A 85 -16.91 22.25 2.24
C ASN A 85 -15.63 22.09 3.07
N PHE A 86 -14.70 23.03 2.94
CA PHE A 86 -13.41 22.97 3.65
C PHE A 86 -13.55 23.10 5.18
N ASP A 87 -14.66 23.66 5.67
CA ASP A 87 -14.94 23.71 7.12
C ASP A 87 -15.10 22.30 7.73
N ASP A 88 -15.42 21.29 6.92
CA ASP A 88 -15.54 19.89 7.36
C ASP A 88 -14.21 19.37 7.95
N ILE A 89 -13.05 19.89 7.52
CA ILE A 89 -11.76 19.52 8.10
C ILE A 89 -11.79 19.76 9.62
N LYS A 90 -12.30 20.92 10.04
CA LYS A 90 -12.39 21.30 11.44
C LYS A 90 -13.60 20.70 12.14
N THR A 91 -14.76 20.69 11.48
CA THR A 91 -16.05 20.33 12.12
C THR A 91 -16.33 18.83 12.14
N LYS A 92 -15.84 18.07 11.16
CA LYS A 92 -16.11 16.65 10.96
C LYS A 92 -14.87 15.77 11.16
N PHE A 93 -13.71 16.19 10.68
CA PHE A 93 -12.52 15.32 10.60
C PHE A 93 -11.48 15.56 11.70
N THR A 94 -11.43 16.76 12.30
CA THR A 94 -10.54 17.04 13.43
C THR A 94 -11.11 16.36 14.69
N PRO A 95 -10.36 15.46 15.33
CA PRO A 95 -10.82 14.78 16.53
C PRO A 95 -10.95 15.77 17.70
N GLN A 96 -11.95 15.58 18.55
CA GLN A 96 -12.15 16.36 19.78
C GLN A 96 -11.27 15.89 20.95
N TYR A 97 -10.49 14.83 20.74
CA TYR A 97 -9.66 14.18 21.75
C TYR A 97 -8.29 13.87 21.17
N LYS A 98 -7.30 13.74 22.05
CA LYS A 98 -5.93 13.45 21.66
C LYS A 98 -5.82 12.06 21.02
N THR A 99 -5.49 12.00 19.74
CA THR A 99 -5.29 10.72 19.05
C THR A 99 -4.05 10.00 19.61
N TYR A 100 -4.15 8.69 19.84
CA TYR A 100 -3.06 7.86 20.39
C TYR A 100 -2.52 8.33 21.75
N ALA A 101 -3.38 8.84 22.65
CA ALA A 101 -2.98 9.27 23.99
C ALA A 101 -2.12 8.23 24.75
N ALA A 102 -2.55 6.96 24.73
CA ALA A 102 -1.83 5.85 25.36
C ALA A 102 -0.38 5.69 24.85
N PHE A 103 -0.13 5.91 23.55
CA PHE A 103 1.21 5.90 22.98
C PHE A 103 2.08 7.01 23.58
N TYR A 104 1.58 8.25 23.61
CA TYR A 104 2.36 9.38 24.11
C TYR A 104 2.60 9.30 25.62
N GLU A 105 1.64 8.81 26.38
CA GLU A 105 1.80 8.52 27.81
C GLU A 105 2.89 7.48 28.05
N ARG A 106 2.86 6.38 27.29
CA ARG A 106 3.88 5.33 27.37
C ARG A 106 5.26 5.82 26.93
N LEU A 107 5.33 6.66 25.90
CA LEU A 107 6.56 7.25 25.41
C LEU A 107 7.22 8.13 26.49
N LEU A 108 6.45 9.02 27.13
CA LEU A 108 6.94 9.89 28.20
C LEU A 108 7.45 9.09 29.41
N LEU A 109 6.70 8.05 29.80
CA LEU A 109 7.11 7.15 30.88
C LEU A 109 8.44 6.45 30.56
N LEU A 110 8.57 5.88 29.35
CA LEU A 110 9.80 5.21 28.94
C LEU A 110 10.97 6.19 28.83
N GLN A 111 10.75 7.43 28.38
CA GLN A 111 11.78 8.47 28.35
C GLN A 111 12.35 8.76 29.74
N GLU A 112 11.50 8.80 30.77
CA GLU A 112 11.96 9.01 32.15
C GLU A 112 12.72 7.79 32.69
N VAL A 113 12.12 6.60 32.58
CA VAL A 113 12.70 5.37 33.15
C VAL A 113 13.97 4.93 32.41
N SER A 114 14.08 5.23 31.11
CA SER A 114 15.27 4.90 30.30
C SER A 114 16.55 5.60 30.76
N LYS A 115 16.47 6.65 31.59
CA LYS A 115 17.65 7.30 32.17
C LYS A 115 18.43 6.36 33.12
N THR A 116 17.74 5.39 33.73
CA THR A 116 18.33 4.53 34.77
C THR A 116 18.16 3.03 34.49
N ASP A 117 17.24 2.63 33.59
CA ASP A 117 16.98 1.23 33.24
C ASP A 117 17.36 0.91 31.77
N PRO A 118 18.38 0.07 31.54
CA PRO A 118 18.76 -0.40 30.20
C PRO A 118 17.64 -1.12 29.45
N TYR A 119 16.75 -1.83 30.15
CA TYR A 119 15.61 -2.47 29.50
C TYR A 119 14.64 -1.42 28.95
N ALA A 120 14.34 -0.38 29.74
CA ALA A 120 13.52 0.74 29.28
C ALA A 120 14.17 1.50 28.11
N GLN A 121 15.52 1.58 28.04
CA GLN A 121 16.22 2.13 26.88
C GLN A 121 15.95 1.34 25.60
N THR A 122 16.04 0.00 25.65
CA THR A 122 15.71 -0.86 24.50
C THR A 122 14.25 -0.69 24.08
N ARG A 123 13.32 -0.71 25.04
CA ARG A 123 11.89 -0.53 24.78
C ARG A 123 11.57 0.83 24.17
N LEU A 124 12.24 1.89 24.63
CA LEU A 124 12.10 3.23 24.07
C LEU A 124 12.63 3.29 22.63
N ALA A 125 13.80 2.70 22.38
CA ALA A 125 14.41 2.64 21.06
C ALA A 125 13.55 1.86 20.06
N GLU A 126 12.83 0.83 20.49
CA GLU A 126 11.85 0.12 19.65
C GLU A 126 10.60 0.99 19.42
N LEU A 127 9.98 1.51 20.50
CA LEU A 127 8.71 2.23 20.43
C LEU A 127 8.77 3.51 19.59
N ILE A 128 9.89 4.24 19.61
CA ILE A 128 10.02 5.50 18.87
C ILE A 128 9.92 5.31 17.35
N ASN A 129 10.25 4.11 16.85
CA ASN A 129 10.11 3.77 15.42
C ASN A 129 8.66 3.57 14.99
N PHE A 130 7.74 3.36 15.94
CA PHE A 130 6.29 3.22 15.71
C PHE A 130 5.54 4.51 16.07
N LYS A 131 6.23 5.65 16.12
CA LYS A 131 5.62 6.94 16.42
C LYS A 131 4.60 7.32 15.34
N PRO A 132 3.40 7.79 15.72
CA PRO A 132 2.46 8.33 14.75
C PRO A 132 3.06 9.47 13.93
N LEU A 133 3.00 9.34 12.61
CA LEU A 133 3.66 10.23 11.66
C LEU A 133 2.80 11.46 11.32
N MET A 134 1.48 11.30 11.36
CA MET A 134 0.50 12.36 11.15
C MET A 134 0.16 13.07 12.46
N SER A 135 0.17 14.40 12.43
CA SER A 135 -0.54 15.19 13.44
C SER A 135 -2.06 15.02 13.30
N GLU A 136 -2.82 15.50 14.27
CA GLU A 136 -4.29 15.46 14.20
C GLU A 136 -4.83 16.23 13.01
N TYR A 137 -4.21 17.36 12.68
CA TYR A 137 -4.54 18.15 11.51
C TYR A 137 -4.16 17.43 10.21
N ASP A 138 -2.96 16.86 10.13
CA ASP A 138 -2.53 16.08 8.95
C ASP A 138 -3.52 14.94 8.68
N ARG A 139 -3.91 14.21 9.73
CA ARG A 139 -4.86 13.13 9.64
C ARG A 139 -6.25 13.63 9.23
N ALA A 140 -6.72 14.75 9.78
CA ALA A 140 -7.99 15.35 9.39
C ALA A 140 -8.01 15.73 7.89
N VAL A 141 -6.92 16.29 7.38
CA VAL A 141 -6.73 16.60 5.95
C VAL A 141 -6.73 15.33 5.10
N ALA A 142 -6.03 14.27 5.53
CA ALA A 142 -6.01 13.00 4.81
C ALA A 142 -7.40 12.38 4.71
N LEU A 143 -8.17 12.36 5.81
CA LEU A 143 -9.54 11.83 5.84
C LEU A 143 -10.50 12.70 5.02
N PHE A 144 -10.36 14.02 5.06
CA PHE A 144 -11.13 14.93 4.20
C PHE A 144 -10.83 14.71 2.71
N THR A 145 -9.56 14.43 2.38
CA THR A 145 -9.14 14.07 1.02
C THR A 145 -9.79 12.75 0.58
N VAL A 146 -9.85 11.75 1.47
CA VAL A 146 -10.59 10.50 1.21
C VAL A 146 -12.08 10.75 1.00
N ASP A 147 -12.74 11.49 1.89
CA ASP A 147 -14.17 11.81 1.75
C ASP A 147 -14.49 12.46 0.40
N THR A 148 -13.65 13.41 -0.02
CA THR A 148 -13.77 14.08 -1.32
C THR A 148 -13.54 13.10 -2.48
N PHE A 149 -12.49 12.28 -2.42
CA PHE A 149 -12.21 11.24 -3.41
C PHE A 149 -13.36 10.24 -3.55
N VAL A 150 -13.90 9.75 -2.43
CA VAL A 150 -15.00 8.79 -2.40
C VAL A 150 -16.25 9.38 -3.04
N LYS A 151 -16.66 10.59 -2.64
CA LYS A 151 -17.81 11.29 -3.24
C LYS A 151 -17.64 11.48 -4.74
N ALA A 152 -16.43 11.83 -5.19
CA ALA A 152 -16.14 11.99 -6.61
C ALA A 152 -16.24 10.64 -7.37
N CYS A 153 -15.70 9.56 -6.81
CA CYS A 153 -15.80 8.23 -7.41
C CYS A 153 -17.25 7.73 -7.46
N GLU A 154 -18.02 7.91 -6.39
CA GLU A 154 -19.43 7.52 -6.34
C GLU A 154 -20.26 8.31 -7.36
N ALA A 155 -20.11 9.64 -7.42
CA ALA A 155 -20.80 10.49 -8.38
C ALA A 155 -20.45 10.15 -9.84
N ALA A 156 -19.22 9.70 -10.09
CA ALA A 156 -18.75 9.32 -11.42
C ALA A 156 -18.93 7.82 -11.74
N ASN A 157 -19.45 7.01 -10.81
CA ASN A 157 -19.48 5.55 -10.92
C ASN A 157 -18.10 4.96 -11.30
N LEU A 158 -17.07 5.30 -10.52
CA LEU A 158 -15.72 4.79 -10.63
C LEU A 158 -15.48 3.72 -9.56
N THR A 159 -14.99 2.56 -9.99
CA THR A 159 -14.63 1.47 -9.07
C THR A 159 -13.21 1.65 -8.56
N TYR A 160 -13.04 1.51 -7.26
CA TYR A 160 -11.75 1.53 -6.57
C TYR A 160 -11.78 0.57 -5.39
N PHE A 161 -10.61 0.18 -4.88
CA PHE A 161 -10.50 -0.54 -3.61
C PHE A 161 -9.15 -0.25 -2.94
N LEU A 162 -9.09 -0.46 -1.62
CA LEU A 162 -7.86 -0.31 -0.84
C LEU A 162 -6.85 -1.42 -1.20
N ILE A 163 -5.57 -1.05 -1.26
CA ILE A 163 -4.44 -1.97 -1.47
C ILE A 163 -3.34 -1.71 -0.43
N SER A 164 -2.29 -2.53 -0.40
CA SER A 164 -1.06 -2.34 0.38
C SER A 164 -1.30 -1.98 1.86
N GLY A 165 -0.63 -0.96 2.39
CA GLY A 165 -0.72 -0.56 3.80
C GLY A 165 -2.16 -0.24 4.21
N SER A 166 -2.97 0.30 3.29
CA SER A 166 -4.36 0.64 3.55
C SER A 166 -5.29 -0.57 3.70
N VAL A 167 -5.13 -1.62 2.89
CA VAL A 167 -5.92 -2.85 3.11
C VAL A 167 -5.49 -3.56 4.39
N LEU A 168 -4.18 -3.55 4.72
CA LEU A 168 -3.67 -4.04 6.00
C LEU A 168 -4.27 -3.24 7.17
N GLY A 169 -4.31 -1.92 7.07
CA GLY A 169 -4.94 -1.04 8.05
C GLY A 169 -6.42 -1.35 8.26
N ALA A 170 -7.18 -1.57 7.18
CA ALA A 170 -8.58 -1.95 7.24
C ALA A 170 -8.81 -3.29 7.98
N VAL A 171 -7.91 -4.26 7.84
CA VAL A 171 -8.04 -5.57 8.52
C VAL A 171 -7.49 -5.58 9.94
N ARG A 172 -6.43 -4.81 10.22
CA ARG A 172 -5.69 -4.86 11.50
C ARG A 172 -6.06 -3.75 12.48
N HIS A 173 -6.52 -2.59 12.00
CA HIS A 173 -6.78 -1.40 12.82
C HIS A 173 -8.17 -0.78 12.61
N HIS A 174 -8.93 -1.27 11.62
CA HIS A 174 -10.13 -0.60 11.10
C HIS A 174 -9.86 0.86 10.70
N GLY A 175 -8.68 1.12 10.11
CA GLY A 175 -8.25 2.48 9.76
C GLY A 175 -6.79 2.51 9.31
N ILE A 176 -6.21 3.71 9.26
CA ILE A 176 -4.81 3.89 8.88
C ILE A 176 -3.93 3.21 9.94
N ILE A 177 -2.86 2.54 9.51
CA ILE A 177 -1.87 1.97 10.45
C ILE A 177 -1.30 3.14 11.28
N PRO A 178 -1.22 3.06 12.62
CA PRO A 178 -0.94 4.24 13.44
C PRO A 178 0.37 4.98 13.14
N TRP A 179 1.37 4.25 12.64
CA TRP A 179 2.69 4.75 12.25
C TRP A 179 2.89 4.85 10.73
N ASP A 180 1.80 4.91 9.99
CA ASP A 180 1.76 5.08 8.53
C ASP A 180 1.29 6.50 8.19
N ASP A 181 1.57 6.97 6.97
CA ASP A 181 1.40 8.39 6.62
C ASP A 181 0.75 8.68 5.27
N ASP A 182 0.21 7.67 4.61
CA ASP A 182 -0.53 7.79 3.36
C ASP A 182 -1.69 6.78 3.26
N ILE A 183 -2.38 6.81 2.12
CA ILE A 183 -3.54 5.98 1.83
C ILE A 183 -3.42 5.48 0.39
N ASP A 184 -3.41 4.16 0.23
CA ASP A 184 -3.23 3.47 -1.04
C ASP A 184 -4.56 2.98 -1.60
N ILE A 185 -4.85 3.42 -2.82
CA ILE A 185 -6.05 3.03 -3.57
C ILE A 185 -5.63 2.54 -4.94
N ILE A 186 -6.29 1.50 -5.45
CA ILE A 186 -6.10 1.02 -6.81
C ILE A 186 -7.39 1.09 -7.62
N MET A 187 -7.26 1.45 -8.90
CA MET A 187 -8.36 1.63 -9.84
C MET A 187 -8.10 0.91 -11.16
N ASN A 188 -9.16 0.64 -11.94
CA ASN A 188 -9.00 -0.01 -13.24
C ASN A 188 -8.32 0.95 -14.23
N SER A 189 -7.24 0.50 -14.86
CA SER A 189 -6.46 1.32 -15.79
C SER A 189 -7.24 1.69 -17.05
N SER A 190 -8.23 0.91 -17.46
CA SER A 190 -9.11 1.26 -18.58
C SER A 190 -9.88 2.56 -18.35
N ASP A 191 -10.10 2.96 -17.09
CA ASP A 191 -10.80 4.19 -16.70
C ASP A 191 -9.86 5.39 -16.51
N TRP A 192 -8.56 5.28 -16.79
CA TRP A 192 -7.57 6.33 -16.45
C TRP A 192 -7.97 7.74 -16.92
N HIS A 193 -8.53 7.86 -18.13
CA HIS A 193 -8.95 9.15 -18.69
C HIS A 193 -10.14 9.74 -17.94
N LYS A 194 -11.12 8.89 -17.60
CA LYS A 194 -12.29 9.28 -16.80
C LYS A 194 -11.86 9.69 -15.39
N ILE A 195 -10.97 8.92 -14.76
CA ILE A 195 -10.40 9.21 -13.45
C ILE A 195 -9.69 10.57 -13.47
N ARG A 196 -8.86 10.83 -14.49
CA ARG A 196 -8.13 12.10 -14.65
C ARG A 196 -9.09 13.28 -14.78
N ASN A 197 -10.13 13.16 -15.61
CA ASN A 197 -11.09 14.23 -15.81
C ASN A 197 -11.94 14.49 -14.57
N VAL A 198 -12.30 13.46 -13.81
CA VAL A 198 -13.08 13.61 -12.58
C VAL A 198 -12.22 14.27 -11.49
N LEU A 199 -11.07 13.68 -11.16
CA LEU A 199 -10.27 14.12 -10.03
C LEU A 199 -9.47 15.40 -10.32
N GLY A 200 -9.04 15.61 -11.56
CA GLY A 200 -8.27 16.80 -11.96
C GLY A 200 -9.06 18.10 -12.03
N ASN A 201 -10.38 18.05 -11.84
CA ASN A 201 -11.29 19.20 -11.93
C ASN A 201 -12.07 19.43 -10.62
N ILE A 202 -11.65 18.84 -9.51
CA ILE A 202 -12.26 19.08 -8.21
C ILE A 202 -11.71 20.38 -7.64
N GLU A 203 -12.59 21.33 -7.32
CA GLU A 203 -12.19 22.63 -6.77
C GLU A 203 -11.43 22.48 -5.44
N GLY A 204 -10.29 23.16 -5.35
CA GLY A 204 -9.38 23.13 -4.20
C GLY A 204 -8.62 21.81 -4.01
N PHE A 205 -8.63 20.93 -5.01
CA PHE A 205 -7.78 19.75 -5.09
C PHE A 205 -6.92 19.76 -6.36
N GLU A 206 -5.80 19.05 -6.30
CA GLU A 206 -4.88 18.83 -7.41
C GLU A 206 -4.68 17.32 -7.61
N LEU A 207 -4.52 16.93 -8.88
CA LEU A 207 -4.14 15.59 -9.28
C LEU A 207 -2.79 15.63 -9.98
N PHE A 208 -1.75 15.10 -9.34
CA PHE A 208 -0.48 14.83 -10.00
C PHE A 208 -0.57 13.46 -10.71
N ALA A 209 -0.63 13.48 -12.03
CA ALA A 209 -0.93 12.31 -12.87
C ALA A 209 0.22 11.92 -13.83
N PRO A 210 1.37 11.44 -13.36
CA PRO A 210 2.46 11.04 -14.24
C PRO A 210 2.11 9.80 -15.08
N SER A 211 2.76 9.66 -16.24
CA SER A 211 2.47 8.58 -17.20
C SER A 211 2.75 7.17 -16.67
N ARG A 212 3.83 6.99 -15.88
CA ARG A 212 4.44 5.67 -15.61
C ARG A 212 4.50 5.26 -14.14
N VAL A 213 4.07 6.14 -13.23
CA VAL A 213 4.11 5.89 -11.78
C VAL A 213 2.77 6.26 -11.16
N GLN A 214 2.59 5.97 -9.87
CA GLN A 214 1.34 6.24 -9.18
C GLN A 214 0.95 7.72 -9.26
N TRP A 215 -0.35 7.97 -9.28
CA TRP A 215 -0.87 9.33 -9.22
C TRP A 215 -1.04 9.75 -7.75
N LYS A 216 -1.06 11.06 -7.53
CA LYS A 216 -1.24 11.64 -6.19
C LYS A 216 -2.42 12.60 -6.22
N PHE A 217 -3.38 12.41 -5.33
CA PHE A 217 -4.53 13.31 -5.17
C PHE A 217 -4.45 14.01 -3.81
N PHE A 218 -4.48 15.35 -3.80
CA PHE A 218 -4.21 16.15 -2.60
C PHE A 218 -4.88 17.53 -2.66
N MET A 219 -5.04 18.16 -1.50
CA MET A 219 -5.57 19.53 -1.40
C MET A 219 -4.59 20.57 -1.99
N SER A 220 -5.12 21.50 -2.79
CA SER A 220 -4.32 22.55 -3.44
C SER A 220 -3.69 23.53 -2.45
N SER A 221 -4.34 23.77 -1.31
CA SER A 221 -3.88 24.73 -0.30
C SER A 221 -2.73 24.23 0.56
N LEU A 222 -2.33 22.96 0.43
CA LEU A 222 -1.23 22.40 1.20
C LEU A 222 0.10 23.08 0.88
N PRO A 223 1.02 23.16 1.85
CA PRO A 223 2.33 23.74 1.61
C PRO A 223 3.09 22.92 0.56
N PRO A 224 3.86 23.57 -0.33
CA PRO A 224 4.70 22.85 -1.28
C PRO A 224 5.78 22.04 -0.55
N GLY A 225 6.03 20.83 -1.03
CA GLY A 225 7.11 19.96 -0.58
C GLY A 225 8.33 20.01 -1.51
N ASN A 226 9.22 19.02 -1.38
CA ASN A 226 10.35 18.78 -2.29
C ASN A 226 10.00 17.88 -3.49
N ARG A 227 8.70 17.70 -3.75
CA ARG A 227 8.13 16.87 -4.81
C ARG A 227 7.15 17.69 -5.64
N PRO A 228 6.81 17.26 -6.87
CA PRO A 228 5.77 17.90 -7.69
C PRO A 228 4.34 17.70 -7.16
N PHE A 229 4.19 17.11 -5.97
CA PHE A 229 2.92 16.87 -5.28
C PHE A 229 3.08 17.23 -3.80
N LYS A 230 1.95 17.43 -3.11
CA LYS A 230 1.91 17.86 -1.70
C LYS A 230 1.49 16.69 -0.81
N TRP A 231 1.79 16.79 0.48
CA TRP A 231 1.41 15.81 1.50
C TRP A 231 0.56 16.51 2.58
N PRO A 232 -0.47 15.87 3.17
CA PRO A 232 -0.96 14.50 2.91
C PRO A 232 -1.58 14.30 1.53
N ASN A 233 -1.53 13.07 0.99
CA ASN A 233 -2.10 12.69 -0.30
C ASN A 233 -2.66 11.26 -0.28
N ILE A 234 -3.47 10.95 -1.29
CA ILE A 234 -3.85 9.58 -1.64
C ILE A 234 -2.96 9.10 -2.79
N ASP A 235 -2.41 7.90 -2.64
CA ASP A 235 -1.72 7.17 -3.69
C ASP A 235 -2.71 6.41 -4.55
N LEU A 236 -2.71 6.74 -5.84
CA LEU A 236 -3.58 6.14 -6.84
C LEU A 236 -2.75 5.24 -7.76
N PHE A 237 -2.91 3.93 -7.57
CA PHE A 237 -2.35 2.89 -8.41
C PHE A 237 -3.39 2.42 -9.43
N PHE A 238 -2.91 1.68 -10.43
CA PHE A 238 -3.74 1.14 -11.49
C PHE A 238 -3.51 -0.36 -11.68
N PHE A 239 -4.59 -1.09 -11.91
CA PHE A 239 -4.56 -2.50 -12.28
C PHE A 239 -5.08 -2.71 -13.70
N ASN A 240 -4.68 -3.83 -14.28
CA ASN A 240 -5.30 -4.40 -15.47
C ASN A 240 -5.85 -5.78 -15.13
N GLU A 241 -6.73 -6.29 -15.99
CA GLU A 241 -7.37 -7.57 -15.77
C GLU A 241 -7.67 -8.30 -17.09
N ASP A 242 -7.85 -9.61 -16.99
CA ASP A 242 -8.45 -10.43 -18.04
C ASP A 242 -9.70 -11.14 -17.52
N GLU A 243 -10.12 -12.24 -18.13
CA GLU A 243 -11.28 -13.01 -17.71
C GLU A 243 -11.08 -13.66 -16.32
N THR A 244 -9.83 -13.92 -15.95
CA THR A 244 -9.48 -14.80 -14.83
C THR A 244 -8.66 -14.12 -13.75
N HIS A 245 -7.82 -13.14 -14.11
CA HIS A 245 -6.84 -12.53 -13.22
C HIS A 245 -6.86 -11.01 -13.28
N ILE A 246 -6.30 -10.43 -12.23
CA ILE A 246 -6.10 -9.00 -12.04
C ILE A 246 -4.68 -8.79 -11.48
N TRP A 247 -3.98 -7.80 -12.02
CA TRP A 247 -2.60 -7.49 -11.62
C TRP A 247 -2.34 -5.99 -11.67
N ALA A 248 -1.47 -5.50 -10.79
CA ALA A 248 -1.07 -4.11 -10.82
C ALA A 248 -0.24 -3.78 -12.07
N GLN A 249 -0.57 -2.68 -12.73
CA GLN A 249 0.22 -2.07 -13.81
C GLN A 249 1.20 -1.04 -13.27
N THR A 250 0.82 -0.31 -12.22
CA THR A 250 1.71 0.68 -11.59
C THR A 250 2.86 -0.02 -10.89
N TRP A 251 4.09 0.39 -11.20
CA TRP A 251 5.30 -0.28 -10.72
C TRP A 251 5.33 -0.48 -9.19
N GLY A 252 4.98 0.57 -8.43
CA GLY A 252 4.99 0.54 -6.97
C GLY A 252 4.02 -0.47 -6.32
N ALA A 253 3.00 -0.94 -7.06
CA ALA A 253 2.01 -1.89 -6.56
C ALA A 253 2.15 -3.30 -7.15
N LYS A 254 3.18 -3.57 -7.96
CA LYS A 254 3.36 -4.90 -8.60
C LYS A 254 3.54 -6.04 -7.60
N SER A 255 4.12 -5.75 -6.44
CA SER A 255 4.23 -6.70 -5.33
C SER A 255 2.95 -6.82 -4.49
N SER A 256 1.96 -5.95 -4.71
CA SER A 256 0.76 -5.83 -3.87
C SER A 256 -0.49 -6.41 -4.54
N LEU A 257 -0.49 -6.61 -5.86
CA LEU A 257 -1.63 -7.22 -6.58
C LEU A 257 -1.22 -8.05 -7.79
N CYS A 258 -1.51 -9.35 -7.72
CA CYS A 258 -1.34 -10.33 -8.78
C CYS A 258 -2.15 -11.58 -8.40
N SER A 259 -3.45 -11.59 -8.69
CA SER A 259 -4.40 -12.52 -8.07
C SER A 259 -5.50 -12.96 -9.03
N LYS A 260 -6.23 -14.03 -8.68
CA LYS A 260 -7.46 -14.39 -9.40
C LYS A 260 -8.54 -13.35 -9.15
N LYS A 261 -9.35 -13.06 -10.16
CA LYS A 261 -10.49 -12.13 -10.02
C LYS A 261 -11.50 -12.60 -8.98
N SER A 262 -11.65 -13.91 -8.77
CA SER A 262 -12.52 -14.50 -7.73
C SER A 262 -12.10 -14.13 -6.30
N ASP A 263 -10.84 -13.75 -6.11
CA ASP A 263 -10.29 -13.39 -4.80
C ASP A 263 -10.40 -11.88 -4.55
N ILE A 264 -10.61 -11.09 -5.62
CA ILE A 264 -10.84 -9.65 -5.53
C ILE A 264 -12.33 -9.33 -5.53
N PHE A 265 -13.10 -9.94 -6.43
CA PHE A 265 -14.50 -9.60 -6.69
C PHE A 265 -15.49 -10.70 -6.23
N PRO A 266 -16.74 -10.32 -5.86
CA PRO A 266 -17.19 -8.95 -5.66
C PRO A 266 -16.46 -8.28 -4.50
N LEU A 267 -16.23 -6.97 -4.61
CA LEU A 267 -15.60 -6.22 -3.53
C LEU A 267 -16.45 -6.30 -2.26
N ARG A 268 -15.79 -6.30 -1.11
CA ARG A 268 -16.43 -6.18 0.20
C ARG A 268 -16.23 -4.77 0.74
N ARG A 269 -17.04 -4.35 1.70
CA ARG A 269 -16.87 -3.07 2.39
C ARG A 269 -16.34 -3.37 3.79
N ARG A 270 -15.25 -2.70 4.19
CA ARG A 270 -14.70 -2.81 5.54
C ARG A 270 -14.57 -1.44 6.18
N LYS A 271 -14.68 -1.42 7.52
CA LYS A 271 -14.46 -0.20 8.28
C LYS A 271 -13.01 0.28 8.08
N PHE A 272 -12.88 1.53 7.67
CA PHE A 272 -11.62 2.23 7.57
C PHE A 272 -11.85 3.65 8.10
N GLU A 273 -11.43 3.88 9.33
CA GLU A 273 -11.70 5.10 10.07
C GLU A 273 -13.21 5.32 10.26
N MET A 274 -13.74 6.41 9.73
CA MET A 274 -15.17 6.72 9.70
C MET A 274 -15.88 6.22 8.44
N PHE A 275 -15.15 5.60 7.52
CA PHE A 275 -15.66 5.16 6.22
C PHE A 275 -15.91 3.64 6.21
N TYR A 276 -16.73 3.22 5.25
CA TYR A 276 -16.82 1.83 4.80
C TYR A 276 -16.31 1.77 3.37
N LEU A 277 -15.02 1.48 3.22
CA LEU A 277 -14.34 1.53 1.93
C LEU A 277 -14.34 0.14 1.26
N PRO A 278 -14.38 0.09 -0.08
CA PRO A 278 -14.24 -1.15 -0.81
C PRO A 278 -12.86 -1.77 -0.58
N VAL A 279 -12.84 -3.07 -0.34
CA VAL A 279 -11.65 -3.91 -0.22
C VAL A 279 -11.85 -5.16 -1.08
N PRO A 280 -10.77 -5.86 -1.46
CA PRO A 280 -10.88 -7.18 -2.08
C PRO A 280 -11.68 -8.18 -1.24
N LYS A 281 -12.36 -9.11 -1.89
CA LYS A 281 -13.08 -10.22 -1.22
C LYS A 281 -12.20 -10.98 -0.24
N ALA A 282 -10.97 -11.33 -0.64
CA ALA A 282 -9.98 -12.03 0.16
C ALA A 282 -8.98 -11.06 0.81
N SER A 283 -9.45 -9.94 1.37
CA SER A 283 -8.58 -8.86 1.88
C SER A 283 -7.51 -9.31 2.88
N LYS A 284 -7.84 -10.29 3.74
CA LYS A 284 -6.87 -10.84 4.71
C LYS A 284 -5.77 -11.64 4.04
N SER A 285 -6.13 -12.56 3.15
CA SER A 285 -5.16 -13.39 2.43
C SER A 285 -4.25 -12.55 1.54
N LEU A 286 -4.76 -11.46 0.95
CA LEU A 286 -3.92 -10.51 0.20
C LEU A 286 -2.97 -9.74 1.10
N ALA A 287 -3.44 -9.25 2.25
CA ALA A 287 -2.56 -8.60 3.23
C ALA A 287 -1.49 -9.58 3.76
N GLU A 288 -1.83 -10.85 3.99
CA GLU A 288 -0.87 -11.90 4.35
C GLU A 288 0.14 -12.17 3.23
N ALA A 289 -0.30 -12.19 1.97
CA ALA A 289 0.56 -12.44 0.83
C ALA A 289 1.61 -11.33 0.63
N GLU A 290 1.27 -10.08 0.97
CA GLU A 290 2.17 -8.92 0.86
C GLU A 290 3.03 -8.73 2.11
N PHE A 291 2.45 -8.83 3.31
CA PHE A 291 3.10 -8.45 4.57
C PHE A 291 3.57 -9.64 5.43
N GLY A 292 3.18 -10.87 5.10
CA GLY A 292 3.39 -12.06 5.91
C GLY A 292 2.39 -12.17 7.07
N GLU A 293 2.78 -12.78 8.18
CA GLU A 293 1.94 -12.97 9.37
C GLU A 293 1.68 -11.64 10.11
N PHE A 294 0.85 -10.77 9.52
CA PHE A 294 0.65 -9.39 9.97
C PHE A 294 -0.08 -9.26 11.32
N SER A 295 -0.74 -10.34 11.77
CA SER A 295 -1.45 -10.40 13.05
C SER A 295 -0.50 -10.49 14.23
N SER A 296 0.69 -11.08 14.03
CA SER A 296 1.68 -11.27 15.09
C SER A 296 2.92 -10.39 14.88
N ALA A 297 3.25 -10.02 13.64
CA ALA A 297 4.40 -9.18 13.28
C ALA A 297 4.00 -7.76 12.84
N CYS A 298 4.59 -6.76 13.48
CA CYS A 298 4.39 -5.35 13.21
C CYS A 298 5.70 -4.75 12.69
N LYS A 299 5.64 -4.20 11.49
CA LYS A 299 6.79 -3.66 10.76
C LYS A 299 6.61 -2.17 10.51
N THR A 300 7.71 -1.43 10.54
CA THR A 300 7.75 -0.03 10.11
C THR A 300 7.84 0.07 8.59
N ALA A 301 7.29 1.15 8.02
CA ALA A 301 7.47 1.44 6.61
C ALA A 301 8.95 1.69 6.28
N ASN A 302 9.37 1.33 5.07
CA ASN A 302 10.68 1.66 4.52
C ASN A 302 10.70 3.01 3.78
N TYR A 303 9.56 3.71 3.74
CA TYR A 303 9.40 5.02 3.14
C TYR A 303 8.44 5.85 3.97
N VAL A 304 8.78 7.12 4.21
CA VAL A 304 7.92 8.07 4.92
C VAL A 304 7.58 9.21 3.96
N HIS A 305 6.33 9.29 3.56
CA HIS A 305 5.85 10.24 2.55
C HIS A 305 5.95 11.69 3.01
N LYS A 306 5.67 11.95 4.29
CA LYS A 306 5.74 13.27 4.93
C LYS A 306 7.10 13.92 4.78
N THR A 307 8.17 13.15 4.95
CA THR A 307 9.56 13.63 4.90
C THR A 307 10.27 13.27 3.59
N ASN A 308 9.65 12.42 2.76
CA ASN A 308 10.23 11.84 1.55
C ASN A 308 11.51 11.04 1.80
N VAL A 309 11.66 10.43 2.99
CA VAL A 309 12.84 9.66 3.38
C VAL A 309 12.59 8.17 3.13
N ALA A 310 13.51 7.53 2.42
CA ALA A 310 13.58 6.08 2.30
C ALA A 310 14.59 5.51 3.32
N TYR A 311 14.18 4.46 4.02
CA TYR A 311 15.00 3.69 4.95
C TYR A 311 15.44 2.40 4.27
N SER A 312 16.68 1.96 4.52
CA SER A 312 17.12 0.66 4.03
C SER A 312 16.34 -0.47 4.71
N ALA A 313 16.25 -1.64 4.07
CA ALA A 313 15.61 -2.80 4.67
C ALA A 313 16.24 -3.23 6.02
N SER A 314 17.53 -2.91 6.24
CA SER A 314 18.20 -3.12 7.54
C SER A 314 17.79 -2.13 8.63
N SER A 315 17.07 -1.06 8.26
CA SER A 315 16.60 -0.01 9.17
C SER A 315 15.11 -0.13 9.49
N THR A 316 14.39 -1.06 8.85
CA THR A 316 13.01 -1.36 9.25
C THR A 316 13.04 -2.18 10.54
N ILE A 317 12.14 -1.85 11.46
CA ILE A 317 11.99 -2.59 12.71
C ILE A 317 10.85 -3.59 12.54
N ASP A 318 11.10 -4.83 12.92
CA ASP A 318 10.12 -5.90 13.02
C ASP A 318 10.01 -6.33 14.48
N LEU A 319 8.81 -6.27 15.03
CA LEU A 319 8.52 -6.70 16.40
C LEU A 319 7.22 -7.47 16.48
N LYS A 320 7.01 -8.14 17.62
CA LYS A 320 5.73 -8.78 17.92
C LYS A 320 4.66 -7.71 18.17
N CYS A 321 3.57 -7.69 17.39
CA CYS A 321 2.47 -6.72 17.54
C CYS A 321 1.92 -6.65 18.96
N GLN A 322 1.98 -7.74 19.74
CA GLN A 322 1.61 -7.76 21.16
C GLN A 322 2.25 -6.62 21.97
N GLN A 323 3.48 -6.25 21.64
CA GLN A 323 4.22 -5.17 22.28
C GLN A 323 3.60 -3.78 22.05
N LEU A 324 2.71 -3.65 21.06
CA LEU A 324 2.03 -2.42 20.67
C LEU A 324 0.55 -2.40 21.08
N HIS A 325 -0.01 -3.51 21.55
CA HIS A 325 -1.43 -3.62 21.93
C HIS A 325 -1.82 -2.69 23.08
N GLU A 326 -0.87 -2.26 23.90
CA GLU A 326 -1.11 -1.32 25.01
C GLU A 326 -1.20 0.13 24.55
N VAL A 327 -0.61 0.46 23.40
CA VAL A 327 -0.45 1.85 22.93
C VAL A 327 -1.25 2.16 21.67
N PHE A 328 -1.62 1.14 20.90
CA PHE A 328 -2.38 1.27 19.67
C PHE A 328 -3.60 0.35 19.63
N PRO A 329 -4.68 0.78 18.96
CA PRO A 329 -5.85 -0.06 18.75
C PRO A 329 -5.56 -1.15 17.70
N PHE A 330 -5.93 -2.39 18.01
CA PHE A 330 -5.86 -3.54 17.10
C PHE A 330 -7.20 -4.26 17.01
N VAL A 331 -7.46 -4.85 15.86
CA VAL A 331 -8.66 -5.65 15.59
C VAL A 331 -8.37 -7.11 15.90
N PHE A 332 -9.26 -7.71 16.69
CA PHE A 332 -9.23 -9.12 17.06
C PHE A 332 -10.51 -9.78 16.57
N GLN A 333 -10.41 -11.05 16.15
CA GLN A 333 -11.60 -11.84 15.85
C GLN A 333 -12.05 -12.60 17.08
N GLU A 334 -13.34 -12.51 17.36
CA GLU A 334 -14.03 -13.22 18.43
C GLU A 334 -15.24 -13.97 17.87
N LYS A 335 -15.66 -15.02 18.56
CA LYS A 335 -16.89 -15.73 18.19
C LYS A 335 -18.09 -14.91 18.65
N GLY A 336 -18.91 -14.49 17.70
CA GLY A 336 -20.20 -13.86 17.94
C GLY A 336 -21.30 -14.88 18.24
N GLN A 337 -22.54 -14.37 18.35
CA GLN A 337 -23.72 -15.21 18.51
C GLN A 337 -23.97 -16.03 17.23
N GLN A 338 -24.46 -17.26 17.39
CA GLN A 338 -24.84 -18.16 16.27
C GLN A 338 -23.69 -18.46 15.28
N GLY A 339 -22.43 -18.43 15.74
CA GLY A 339 -21.28 -18.79 14.89
C GLY A 339 -20.78 -17.66 13.98
N THR A 340 -21.34 -16.45 14.09
CA THR A 340 -20.83 -15.27 13.38
C THR A 340 -19.42 -14.90 13.87
N VAL A 341 -18.62 -14.32 12.98
CA VAL A 341 -17.31 -13.77 13.34
C VAL A 341 -17.46 -12.28 13.67
N LEU A 342 -17.09 -11.93 14.90
CA LEU A 342 -17.10 -10.55 15.39
C LEU A 342 -15.68 -9.99 15.33
N GLU A 343 -15.53 -8.80 14.77
CA GLU A 343 -14.28 -8.05 14.84
C GLU A 343 -14.36 -7.03 15.98
N VAL A 344 -13.50 -7.19 16.98
CA VAL A 344 -13.45 -6.34 18.16
C VAL A 344 -12.16 -5.54 18.13
N ARG A 345 -12.26 -4.21 18.09
CA ARG A 345 -11.09 -3.35 18.19
C ARG A 345 -10.78 -3.10 19.65
N LYS A 346 -9.54 -3.36 20.08
CA LYS A 346 -9.11 -3.23 21.47
C LYS A 346 -7.88 -2.36 21.62
N LEU A 347 -7.80 -1.66 22.74
CA LEU A 347 -6.61 -0.94 23.21
C LEU A 347 -6.37 -1.33 24.66
N ALA A 348 -5.15 -1.78 24.99
CA ALA A 348 -4.78 -2.25 26.33
C ALA A 348 -5.77 -3.30 26.88
N GLY A 349 -6.22 -4.22 26.01
CA GLY A 349 -7.19 -5.27 26.35
C GLY A 349 -8.65 -4.82 26.47
N LYS A 350 -8.93 -3.51 26.47
CA LYS A 350 -10.29 -2.96 26.55
C LYS A 350 -10.89 -2.85 25.15
N SER A 351 -12.11 -3.36 24.97
CA SER A 351 -12.88 -3.18 23.73
C SER A 351 -13.25 -1.71 23.56
N LEU A 352 -12.95 -1.17 22.38
CA LEU A 352 -13.31 0.17 21.95
C LEU A 352 -14.62 0.16 21.16
N ASP A 353 -14.72 -0.77 20.21
CA ASP A 353 -15.90 -0.97 19.38
C ASP A 353 -15.92 -2.38 18.79
N ASN A 354 -17.13 -2.84 18.46
CA ASN A 354 -17.41 -4.18 17.95
C ASN A 354 -18.06 -4.05 16.56
N PHE A 355 -17.64 -4.89 15.62
CA PHE A 355 -18.15 -4.91 14.25
C PHE A 355 -18.51 -6.31 13.85
N THR A 356 -19.75 -6.48 13.39
CA THR A 356 -20.15 -7.69 12.70
C THR A 356 -19.81 -7.49 11.23
N LEU A 357 -19.03 -8.41 10.65
CA LEU A 357 -18.79 -8.38 9.22
C LEU A 357 -20.13 -8.61 8.52
N PRO A 358 -20.57 -7.73 7.60
CA PRO A 358 -21.74 -8.00 6.79
C PRO A 358 -21.40 -9.21 5.89
N ASP A 359 -21.99 -10.36 6.23
CA ASP A 359 -22.00 -11.61 5.47
C ASP A 359 -20.65 -12.34 5.27
N ASP A 360 -20.19 -13.04 6.32
CA ASP A 360 -19.40 -14.28 6.19
C ASP A 360 -20.36 -15.50 6.03
N VAL A 361 -21.28 -15.44 5.04
CA VAL A 361 -22.08 -16.59 4.59
C VAL A 361 -21.57 -17.10 3.25
#